data_AF-A0A956L260-F1
#
_entry.id   AF-A0A956L260-F1
#
_cell.length_a   1.000
_cell.length_b   1.000
_cell.length_c   1.000
_cell.angle_alpha   90.00
_cell.angle_beta   90.00
_cell.angle_gamma   90.00
#
_symmetry.space_group_name_H-M   'P 1'
#
loop_
_entity.id
_entity.type
_entity.pdbx_description
1 polymer ?
#
loop_
_entity_poly.entity_id
_entity_poly.type
_entity_poly.pdbx_seq_one_letter_code
_entity_poly.pdbx_strand_id
1 'polypeptide(L)' 'IYAHPDGDLRLSVGFNPWLAGALRRHDLAALCEAHGGGGHPYVAGASFAAEQGDTLRRAQAQIVATLRGDSP' A
#
# COMPACT_ATOMS: atom_id res chain seq x y z
N ILE A 1 1.14 -7.29 -5.06
CA ILE A 1 2.41 -7.79 -4.47
C ILE A 1 3.21 -8.38 -5.61
N TYR A 2 4.49 -8.05 -5.74
CA TYR A 2 5.37 -8.69 -6.70
C TYR A 2 6.75 -8.90 -6.08
N ALA A 3 7.45 -9.94 -6.52
CA ALA A 3 8.87 -10.10 -6.23
C ALA A 3 9.66 -9.23 -7.21
N HIS A 4 10.56 -8.40 -6.69
CA HIS A 4 11.43 -7.55 -7.48
C HIS A 4 12.75 -8.29 -7.75
N PRO A 5 13.45 -8.01 -8.87
CA PRO A 5 14.71 -8.68 -9.22
C PRO A 5 15.81 -8.61 -8.16
N ASP A 6 15.77 -7.60 -7.29
CA ASP A 6 16.73 -7.42 -6.19
C ASP A 6 16.49 -8.38 -5.00
N GLY A 7 15.45 -9.23 -5.09
CA GLY A 7 15.10 -10.20 -4.06
C GLY A 7 14.13 -9.68 -3.00
N ASP A 8 13.70 -8.41 -3.08
CA ASP A 8 12.67 -7.84 -2.21
C ASP A 8 11.25 -8.11 -2.72
N LEU A 9 10.30 -8.15 -1.80
CA LEU A 9 8.87 -8.15 -2.11
C LEU A 9 8.34 -6.72 -2.04
N ARG A 10 7.55 -6.33 -3.05
CA ARG A 10 7.00 -4.99 -3.14
C ARG A 10 5.48 -4.99 -3.06
N LEU A 11 4.99 -4.09 -2.23
CA LEU A 11 3.60 -3.69 -2.15
C LEU A 11 3.46 -2.30 -2.80
N SER A 12 2.51 -2.16 -3.71
CA SER A 12 2.20 -0.87 -4.34
C SER A 12 0.71 -0.62 -4.23
N VAL A 13 0.36 0.63 -3.94
CA VAL A 13 -1.01 1.09 -3.75
C VAL A 13 -1.18 2.32 -4.62
N GLY A 14 -2.25 2.36 -5.40
CA GLY A 14 -2.50 3.46 -6.34
C GLY A 14 -3.98 3.79 -6.42
N PHE A 15 -4.26 5.07 -6.64
CA PHE A 15 -5.58 5.55 -6.98
C PHE A 15 -5.74 5.59 -8.51
N ASN A 16 -6.89 5.16 -9.03
CA ASN A 16 -7.15 5.21 -10.46
C ASN A 16 -7.26 6.68 -10.92
N PRO A 17 -6.35 7.18 -11.78
CA PRO A 17 -6.31 8.60 -12.16
C PRO A 17 -7.52 9.05 -12.99
N TRP A 18 -8.31 8.11 -13.51
CA TRP A 18 -9.55 8.41 -14.26
C TRP A 18 -10.77 8.61 -13.35
N LEU A 19 -10.66 8.31 -12.05
CA LEU A 19 -11.72 8.59 -11.09
C LEU A 19 -11.63 10.04 -10.62
N ALA A 20 -12.78 10.62 -10.30
CA ALA A 20 -12.83 11.97 -9.74
C ALA A 20 -12.02 12.06 -8.45
N GLY A 21 -11.15 13.07 -8.33
CA GLY A 21 -10.27 13.25 -7.18
C GLY A 21 -11.01 13.38 -5.83
N ALA A 22 -12.27 13.85 -5.85
CA ALA A 22 -13.13 13.92 -4.66
C ALA A 22 -13.48 12.53 -4.08
N LEU A 23 -13.36 11.45 -4.85
CA LEU A 23 -13.54 10.07 -4.37
C LEU A 23 -12.34 9.58 -3.54
N ARG A 24 -11.21 10.30 -3.59
CA ARG A 24 -10.02 9.97 -2.81
C ARG A 24 -10.21 10.43 -1.36
N ARG A 25 -10.55 9.48 -0.50
CA ARG A 25 -10.76 9.71 0.93
C ARG A 25 -9.49 9.55 1.78
N HIS A 26 -8.43 8.97 1.22
CA HIS A 26 -7.22 8.60 1.95
C HIS A 26 -5.96 9.09 1.27
N ASP A 27 -4.94 9.41 2.07
CA ASP A 27 -3.57 9.62 1.63
C ASP A 27 -2.85 8.27 1.56
N LEU A 28 -2.52 7.82 0.35
CA LEU A 28 -1.86 6.52 0.18
C LEU A 28 -0.42 6.49 0.70
N ALA A 29 0.27 7.63 0.73
CA ALA A 29 1.62 7.73 1.27
C ALA A 29 1.58 7.48 2.79
N ALA A 30 0.69 8.17 3.50
CA ALA A 30 0.51 7.99 4.94
C ALA A 30 0.13 6.55 5.32
N LEU A 31 -0.69 5.88 4.51
CA LEU A 31 -1.01 4.46 4.72
C LEU A 31 0.21 3.55 4.55
N CYS A 32 1.10 3.85 3.60
CA CYS A 32 2.30 3.03 3.37
C CYS A 32 3.43 3.35 4.35
N GLU A 33 3.51 4.57 4.88
CA GLU A 33 4.50 4.99 5.90
C GLU A 33 4.39 4.14 7.17
N ALA A 34 3.16 3.79 7.58
CA ALA A 34 2.91 2.89 8.72
C ALA A 34 3.54 1.49 8.55
N HIS A 35 3.92 1.12 7.33
CA HIS A 35 4.54 -0.16 7.00
C HIS A 35 5.99 -0.02 6.51
N GLY A 36 6.64 1.11 6.79
CA GLY A 36 8.03 1.38 6.37
C GLY A 36 8.16 1.76 4.88
N GLY A 37 7.04 2.12 4.25
CA GLY A 37 6.97 2.61 2.88
C GLY A 37 6.85 4.13 2.80
N GLY A 38 6.32 4.61 1.67
CA GLY A 38 6.07 6.03 1.42
C GLY A 38 5.68 6.28 -0.03
N GLY A 39 5.61 7.56 -0.42
CA GLY A 39 5.35 7.95 -1.80
C GLY A 39 4.55 9.24 -1.92
N HIS A 40 3.60 9.25 -2.85
CA HIS A 40 2.72 10.38 -3.14
C HIS A 40 1.28 10.08 -2.68
N PRO A 41 0.44 11.08 -2.35
CA PRO A 41 -0.92 10.83 -1.89
C PRO A 41 -1.82 10.02 -2.85
N TYR A 42 -1.45 9.95 -4.13
CA TYR A 42 -2.13 9.19 -5.19
C TYR A 42 -1.49 7.83 -5.51
N VAL A 43 -0.23 7.61 -5.12
CA VAL A 43 0.51 6.38 -5.40
C VAL A 43 1.64 6.22 -4.40
N ALA A 44 1.70 5.08 -3.74
CA ALA A 44 2.68 4.80 -2.70
C ALA A 44 3.04 3.31 -2.69
N GLY A 45 4.07 2.95 -1.95
CA GLY A 45 4.46 1.56 -1.80
C GLY A 45 5.36 1.31 -0.61
N ALA A 46 5.58 0.03 -0.32
CA ALA A 46 6.47 -0.45 0.72
C ALA A 46 7.25 -1.67 0.19
N SER A 47 8.52 -1.76 0.57
CA SER A 47 9.39 -2.91 0.29
C SER A 47 9.57 -3.75 1.54
N PHE A 48 9.63 -5.06 1.34
CA PHE A 48 9.78 -6.05 2.39
C PHE A 48 10.86 -7.04 1.95
N ALA A 49 11.61 -7.61 2.89
CA ALA A 49 12.53 -8.69 2.58
C ALA A 49 11.77 -9.96 2.13
N ALA A 50 12.44 -10.88 1.43
CA ALA A 50 11.82 -12.08 0.87
C ALA A 50 11.10 -12.94 1.91
N GLU A 51 11.68 -13.03 3.11
CA GLU A 51 11.17 -13.77 4.26
C GLU A 51 9.97 -13.08 4.94
N GLN A 52 9.73 -11.79 4.66
CA GLN A 52 8.67 -10.99 5.27
C GLN A 52 7.31 -11.12 4.55
N GLY A 53 7.11 -12.17 3.75
CA GLY A 53 5.87 -12.36 2.98
C GLY A 53 4.59 -12.32 3.81
N ASP A 54 4.60 -12.84 5.05
CA ASP A 54 3.45 -12.76 5.95
C ASP A 54 3.22 -11.34 6.47
N THR A 55 4.28 -10.60 6.80
CA THR A 55 4.19 -9.19 7.20
C THR A 55 3.60 -8.35 6.08
N LEU A 56 4.04 -8.61 4.85
CA LEU A 56 3.53 -7.93 3.67
C LEU A 56 2.04 -8.22 3.46
N ARG A 57 1.61 -9.48 3.57
CA ARG A 57 0.17 -9.85 3.50
C ARG A 57 -0.67 -9.15 4.57
N ARG A 58 -0.14 -9.03 5.80
CA ARG A 58 -0.82 -8.27 6.88
C ARG A 58 -0.92 -6.79 6.54
N ALA A 59 0.15 -6.17 6.06
CA ALA A 59 0.15 -4.76 5.63
C ALA A 59 -0.88 -4.53 4.50
N GLN A 60 -0.91 -5.41 3.49
CA GLN A 60 -1.91 -5.36 2.44
C GLN A 60 -3.34 -5.41 3.01
N ALA A 61 -3.63 -6.36 3.92
CA ALA A 61 -4.95 -6.52 4.50
C ALA A 61 -5.38 -5.26 5.29
N GLN A 62 -4.48 -4.67 6.09
CA GLN A 62 -4.74 -3.45 6.85
C GLN A 62 -5.02 -2.24 5.94
N ILE A 63 -4.23 -2.08 4.88
CA ILE A 63 -4.43 -1.03 3.87
C ILE A 63 -5.79 -1.22 3.18
N VAL A 64 -6.11 -2.44 2.73
CA VAL A 64 -7.39 -2.73 2.06
C VAL A 64 -8.58 -2.46 2.97
N ALA A 65 -8.52 -2.88 4.25
CA ALA A 65 -9.56 -2.63 5.23
C ALA A 65 -9.81 -1.11 5.39
N THR A 66 -8.73 -0.34 5.55
CA THR A 66 -8.80 1.12 5.66
C THR A 66 -9.43 1.75 4.41
N LEU A 67 -9.01 1.32 3.22
CA LEU A 67 -9.52 1.87 1.96
C LEU A 67 -11.00 1.55 1.70
N ARG A 68 -11.47 0.39 2.16
CA ARG A 68 -12.89 -0.01 2.07
C ARG A 68 -13.76 0.76 3.07
N GLY A 69 -13.16 1.37 4.09
CA GLY A 69 -13.90 1.91 5.23
C GLY A 69 -14.31 0.84 6.23
N ASP A 70 -13.73 -0.36 6.11
CA ASP A 70 -13.81 -1.42 7.10
C ASP A 70 -12.77 -1.10 8.19
N SER A 71 -13.02 -0.04 8.98
CA SER A 71 -12.40 0.00 10.30
C SER A 71 -13.10 -1.03 11.19
N PRO A 72 -12.39 -1.71 12.12
CA PRO A 72 -13.07 -2.29 13.27
C PRO A 72 -13.81 -1.20 14.07
#